data_AF-A0A2K3KMG6-F1
#
_entry.id   AF-A0A2K3KMG6-F1
#
_cell.length_a   1.000
_cell.length_b   1.000
_cell.length_c   1.000
_cell.angle_alpha   90.00
_cell.angle_beta   90.00
_cell.angle_gamma   90.00
#
_symmetry.space_group_name_H-M   'P 1'
#
loop_
_entity.id
_entity.type
_entity.pdbx_description
1 polymer ?
#
loop_
_entity_poly.entity_id
_entity_poly.type
_entity_poly.pdbx_seq_one_letter_code
_entity_poly.pdbx_strand_id
1 'polypeptide(L)' 'MVDFDSLKENGFDVKPYFSAQGWDKYFDMLNGPIYPDLLKKFWMKARVFSEYEAKQEELAAIERDPSLKG' A
#
# COMPACT_ATOMS: atom_id res chain seq x y z
N MET A 1 -6.41 -7.73 11.85
CA MET A 1 -5.11 -8.07 12.43
C MET A 1 -4.95 -9.58 12.34
N VAL A 2 -3.83 -10.07 11.81
CA VAL A 2 -3.53 -11.51 11.77
C VAL A 2 -3.06 -11.92 13.16
N ASP A 3 -3.89 -12.71 13.83
CA ASP A 3 -3.62 -13.22 15.16
C ASP A 3 -3.11 -14.66 15.07
N PHE A 4 -1.78 -14.79 15.04
CA PHE A 4 -1.12 -16.09 14.98
C PHE A 4 -1.25 -16.89 16.28
N ASP A 5 -1.49 -16.23 17.42
CA ASP A 5 -1.64 -16.89 18.71
C ASP A 5 -3.00 -17.61 18.77
N SER A 6 -4.08 -16.92 18.37
CA SER A 6 -5.40 -17.55 18.19
C SER A 6 -5.36 -18.71 17.20
N LEU A 7 -4.66 -18.59 16.07
CA LEU A 7 -4.53 -19.68 15.09
C LEU A 7 -3.85 -20.91 15.71
N LYS A 8 -2.77 -20.69 16.48
CA LYS A 8 -2.04 -21.75 17.16
C LYS A 8 -2.90 -22.47 18.20
N GLU A 9 -3.68 -21.74 18.99
CA GLU A 9 -4.63 -22.32 19.97
C GLU A 9 -5.71 -23.18 19.29
N ASN A 10 -6.07 -22.87 18.05
CA ASN A 10 -7.01 -23.64 17.24
C ASN A 10 -6.35 -24.77 16.41
N GLY A 11 -5.08 -25.10 16.70
CA GLY A 11 -4.37 -26.20 16.04
C GLY A 11 -3.67 -25.84 14.72
N PHE A 12 -3.61 -24.56 14.37
CA PHE A 12 -2.94 -24.06 13.17
C PHE A 12 -1.65 -23.31 13.51
N ASP A 13 -0.55 -24.04 13.72
CA ASP A 13 0.77 -23.45 13.93
C ASP A 13 1.44 -23.08 12.59
N VAL A 14 0.93 -22.01 11.96
CA VAL A 14 1.37 -21.60 10.61
C VAL A 14 2.41 -20.47 10.60
N LYS A 15 2.59 -19.78 11.73
CA LYS A 15 3.52 -18.65 11.86
C LYS A 15 4.96 -18.99 11.39
N PRO A 16 5.55 -20.15 11.72
CA PRO A 16 6.91 -20.47 11.30
C PRO A 16 7.09 -20.51 9.78
N TYR A 17 6.09 -20.98 9.02
CA TYR A 17 6.18 -21.05 7.56
C TYR A 17 6.23 -19.66 6.92
N PHE A 18 5.52 -18.70 7.48
CA PHE A 18 5.51 -17.32 6.98
C PHE A 18 6.78 -16.55 7.35
N SER A 19 7.25 -16.71 8.59
CA SER A 19 8.52 -16.10 9.03
C SER A 19 9.71 -16.66 8.25
N ALA A 20 9.74 -17.96 7.95
CA ALA A 20 10.78 -18.56 7.12
C ALA A 20 10.83 -17.99 5.69
N GLN A 21 9.71 -17.48 5.18
CA GLN A 21 9.62 -16.84 3.87
C GLN A 21 9.87 -15.32 3.95
N GLY A 22 10.15 -14.76 5.13
CA GLY A 22 10.42 -13.34 5.33
C GLY A 22 9.17 -12.45 5.31
N TRP A 23 7.99 -12.99 5.59
CA TRP A 23 6.72 -12.24 5.53
C TRP A 23 6.45 -11.38 6.76
N ASP A 24 7.31 -11.41 7.79
CA ASP A 24 7.04 -10.74 9.08
C ASP A 24 6.73 -9.25 8.90
N LYS A 25 7.54 -8.53 8.09
CA LYS A 25 7.30 -7.11 7.79
C LYS A 25 5.99 -6.83 7.07
N TYR A 26 5.54 -7.77 6.24
CA TYR A 26 4.26 -7.64 5.53
C TYR A 26 3.09 -7.77 6.51
N PHE A 27 3.16 -8.72 7.44
CA PHE A 27 2.17 -8.84 8.51
C PHE A 27 2.21 -7.66 9.48
N ASP A 28 3.39 -7.11 9.79
CA ASP A 28 3.51 -5.86 10.56
C ASP A 28 2.82 -4.69 9.87
N MET A 29 2.97 -4.57 8.55
CA MET A 29 2.27 -3.55 7.75
C MET A 29 0.75 -3.76 7.76
N LEU A 30 0.28 -4.99 7.57
CA LEU A 30 -1.16 -5.31 7.59
C LEU A 30 -1.80 -5.10 8.97
N ASN A 31 -1.03 -5.36 10.02
CA ASN A 31 -1.44 -5.17 11.41
C ASN A 31 -1.20 -3.73 11.90
N GLY A 32 -0.56 -2.90 11.09
CA GLY A 32 -0.30 -1.51 11.37
C GLY A 32 -1.57 -0.66 11.49
N PRO A 33 -1.43 0.60 11.90
CA PRO A 33 -2.56 1.50 12.05
C PRO A 33 -3.31 1.63 10.73
N ILE A 34 -4.61 1.29 10.76
CA ILE A 34 -5.52 1.55 9.65
C ILE A 34 -6.04 2.97 9.86
N TYR A 35 -5.95 3.79 8.80
CA TYR A 35 -6.44 5.18 8.81
C TYR A 35 -7.73 5.27 7.99
N PRO A 36 -8.88 4.82 8.51
CA PRO A 36 -10.12 4.73 7.73
C PRO A 36 -10.59 6.10 7.24
N ASP A 37 -10.43 7.15 8.04
CA ASP A 37 -10.77 8.53 7.62
C ASP A 37 -9.82 9.07 6.55
N LEU A 38 -8.54 8.73 6.61
CA LEU A 38 -7.57 9.11 5.59
C LEU A 38 -7.93 8.43 4.27
N LEU A 39 -8.17 7.12 4.30
CA LEU A 39 -8.58 6.35 3.13
C LEU A 39 -9.88 6.89 2.55
N LYS A 40 -10.90 7.15 3.38
CA LYS A 40 -12.17 7.73 2.94
C LYS A 40 -11.99 9.08 2.26
N LYS A 41 -11.25 9.99 2.89
CA LYS A 41 -10.98 11.33 2.34
C LYS A 41 -10.13 11.28 1.07
N PHE A 42 -9.17 10.36 1.01
CA PHE A 42 -8.36 10.11 -0.18
C PHE A 42 -9.23 9.61 -1.32
N TRP A 43 -10.07 8.59 -1.08
CA TRP A 43 -10.95 8.01 -2.09
C TRP A 43 -11.98 9.01 -2.62
N MET A 44 -12.55 9.85 -1.75
CA MET A 44 -13.45 10.93 -2.18
C MET A 44 -12.79 11.93 -3.12
N LYS A 45 -11.46 12.06 -3.06
CA LYS A 45 -10.66 12.94 -3.92
C LYS A 45 -9.95 12.19 -5.04
N ALA A 46 -10.08 10.86 -5.10
CA ALA A 46 -9.46 10.06 -6.13
C ALA A 46 -10.13 10.37 -7.47
N ARG A 47 -9.32 10.75 -8.46
CA ARG A 47 -9.75 10.99 -9.83
C ARG A 47 -9.03 10.00 -10.73
N VAL A 48 -9.79 9.36 -11.62
CA VAL A 48 -9.21 8.55 -12.68
C VAL A 48 -8.70 9.49 -13.75
N PHE A 49 -7.44 9.33 -14.13
CA PHE A 49 -6.84 10.05 -15.25
C PHE A 49 -6.73 9.12 -16.44
N SER A 50 -7.09 9.64 -17.60
CA SER A 50 -6.77 9.02 -18.88
C SER A 50 -5.27 9.10 -19.17
N GLU A 51 -4.77 8.23 -20.05
CA GLU A 51 -3.38 8.32 -20.54
C GLU A 51 -3.07 9.71 -21.14
N TYR A 52 -4.06 10.34 -21.77
CA TYR A 52 -3.91 11.68 -22.32
C TYR A 52 -3.67 12.72 -21.20
N GLU A 53 -4.50 12.72 -20.15
CA GLU A 53 -4.35 13.64 -19.02
C GLU A 53 -3.01 13.43 -18.30
N ALA A 54 -2.60 12.17 -18.11
CA ALA A 54 -1.31 11.85 -17.50
C ALA A 54 -0.13 12.43 -18.31
N LYS A 55 -0.16 12.30 -19.64
CA LYS A 55 0.87 12.89 -20.52
C LYS A 55 0.90 14.42 -20.46
N GLN A 56 -0.26 15.07 -20.36
CA GLN A 56 -0.29 16.54 -20.23
C GLN A 56 0.29 17.00 -18.89
N GLU A 57 0.00 16.28 -17.80
CA GLU A 57 0.56 16.60 -16.49
C GLU A 57 2.08 16.37 -16.43
N GLU A 58 2.57 15.28 -17.04
CA GLU A 58 4.01 15.01 -17.18
C GLU A 58 4.73 16.14 -17.93
N LEU A 59 4.20 16.57 -19.09
CA LEU A 59 4.76 17.67 -19.86
C LEU A 59 4.79 18.98 -19.06
N ALA A 60 3.70 19.28 -18.34
CA ALA A 60 3.64 20.46 -17.48
C ALA A 60 4.61 20.38 -16.29
N ALA A 61 4.88 19.19 -15.76
CA ALA A 61 5.87 18.98 -14.71
C ALA A 61 7.30 19.19 -15.24
N ILE A 62 7.62 18.66 -16.43
CA ILE A 62 8.92 18.85 -17.09
C ILE A 62 9.15 20.32 -17.47
N GLU A 63 8.12 21.04 -17.90
CA GLU A 63 8.22 22.47 -18.18
C GLU A 63 8.56 23.28 -16.92
N ARG A 64 7.99 22.90 -15.77
CA ARG A 64 8.27 23.54 -14.47
C ARG A 64 9.65 23.16 -13.93
N ASP A 65 10.06 21.91 -14.11
CA ASP A 65 11.37 21.38 -13.70
C ASP A 65 11.97 20.50 -14.81
N PRO A 66 12.85 21.09 -15.65
CA PRO A 66 13.49 20.36 -16.74
C PRO A 66 14.34 19.17 -16.33
N SER A 67 14.72 19.06 -15.05
CA SER A 67 15.51 17.92 -14.54
C SER A 67 14.70 16.62 -14.43
N LEU A 68 13.37 16.71 -14.46
CA LEU A 68 12.46 15.57 -14.45
C LEU A 68 12.38 14.87 -15.82
N LYS A 69 13.04 15.42 -16.84
CA LYS A 69 13.14 14.80 -18.14
C LYS A 69 14.09 13.60 -18.06
N GLY A 70 13.52 12.39 -18.12
CA GLY A 70 14.25 11.13 -18.20
C GLY A 70 15.11 11.01 -19.45
#